data_AF-A0AA49JTA4-F1
#
_entry.id   AF-A0AA49JTA4-F1
#
_cell.length_a   1.000
_cell.length_b   1.000
_cell.length_c   1.000
_cell.angle_alpha   90.00
_cell.angle_beta   90.00
_cell.angle_gamma   90.00
#
_symmetry.space_group_name_H-M   'P 1'
#
loop_
_entity.id
_entity.type
_entity.pdbx_description
1 polymer ?
#
loop_
_entity_poly.entity_id
_entity_poly.type
_entity_poly.pdbx_seq_one_letter_code
_entity_poly.pdbx_strand_id
1 'polypeptide(L)'
;MSRSTLRSTILSLTAAAGLLAGVAACDSPTGLGSGTLNLYLTDAPGDVLSAVVTIDRIYLQADSNDASGRIILREEDVTTDLLTLVDSTQALIEGVEIPAGRYGQLRFVISGAYIVVEGEGGTTQIYASSPSYAALPAGAVVTGTLQMPSFAQSGLKVTLPNDALVVADDGTVSLVVDFDVAQSFGRLAGGSGMWVMSPVLRGELPSTAP
;
A
#
# COMPACT_ATOMS: atom_id res chain seq x y z
N MET A 1 -83.99 38.71 -23.89
CA MET A 1 -83.89 40.19 -23.80
C MET A 1 -83.26 40.56 -22.45
N SER A 2 -82.33 41.52 -22.45
CA SER A 2 -81.69 42.18 -21.29
C SER A 2 -80.63 41.35 -20.51
N ARG A 3 -79.32 41.54 -20.72
CA ARG A 3 -78.38 42.61 -20.25
C ARG A 3 -77.62 42.20 -18.98
N SER A 4 -76.33 41.85 -19.11
CA SER A 4 -75.14 42.60 -18.64
C SER A 4 -75.03 42.73 -17.11
N THR A 5 -73.94 42.32 -16.45
CA THR A 5 -72.67 43.09 -16.42
C THR A 5 -71.46 42.27 -15.98
N LEU A 6 -70.30 42.58 -16.60
CA LEU A 6 -68.93 42.18 -16.24
C LEU A 6 -68.46 42.79 -14.91
N ARG A 7 -67.42 42.17 -14.29
CA ARG A 7 -66.12 42.77 -13.88
C ARG A 7 -65.30 41.75 -13.08
N SER A 8 -64.10 41.36 -13.55
CA SER A 8 -62.78 41.91 -13.11
C SER A 8 -62.30 41.24 -11.80
N THR A 9 -61.10 40.70 -11.55
CA THR A 9 -59.77 40.65 -12.19
C THR A 9 -58.84 39.84 -11.26
N ILE A 10 -58.02 38.94 -11.83
CA ILE A 10 -56.60 38.60 -11.54
C ILE A 10 -56.10 38.49 -10.06
N LEU A 11 -55.46 37.36 -9.66
CA LEU A 11 -53.99 37.19 -9.56
C LEU A 11 -53.60 35.93 -8.74
N SER A 12 -52.68 35.19 -9.33
CA SER A 12 -51.94 34.01 -8.86
C SER A 12 -51.04 34.28 -7.65
N LEU A 13 -50.79 33.28 -6.78
CA LEU A 13 -49.44 32.95 -6.30
C LEU A 13 -49.38 31.58 -5.63
N THR A 14 -48.81 30.60 -6.33
CA THR A 14 -48.41 29.28 -5.83
C THR A 14 -47.14 29.44 -4.99
N ALA A 15 -47.20 29.16 -3.68
CA ALA A 15 -46.02 29.08 -2.83
C ALA A 15 -45.58 27.62 -2.69
N ALA A 16 -44.61 27.21 -3.52
CA ALA A 16 -43.87 25.97 -3.34
C ALA A 16 -42.82 26.18 -2.24
N ALA A 17 -43.00 25.52 -1.09
CA ALA A 17 -42.02 25.50 -0.02
C ALA A 17 -40.85 24.60 -0.44
N GLY A 18 -39.73 25.23 -0.80
CA GLY A 18 -38.48 24.56 -1.17
C GLY A 18 -37.87 23.84 0.03
N LEU A 19 -37.77 22.53 -0.08
CA LEU A 19 -36.97 21.67 0.77
C LEU A 19 -35.50 21.87 0.40
N LEU A 20 -34.79 22.72 1.13
CA LEU A 20 -33.32 22.84 1.06
C LEU A 20 -32.71 21.58 1.69
N ALA A 21 -32.49 20.56 0.86
CA ALA A 21 -31.62 19.45 1.18
C ALA A 21 -30.17 19.99 1.25
N GLY A 22 -29.66 20.12 2.48
CA GLY A 22 -28.23 20.32 2.70
C GLY A 22 -27.49 19.08 2.21
N VAL A 23 -26.91 19.16 1.02
CA VAL A 23 -25.89 18.22 0.59
C VAL A 23 -24.70 18.40 1.52
N ALA A 24 -24.42 17.36 2.31
CA ALA A 24 -23.14 17.21 2.97
C ALA A 24 -22.09 17.14 1.86
N ALA A 25 -21.37 18.25 1.65
CA ALA A 25 -20.18 18.26 0.82
C ALA A 25 -19.17 17.34 1.49
N CYS A 26 -19.02 16.14 0.95
CA CYS A 26 -17.97 15.22 1.31
C CYS A 26 -16.67 15.86 0.81
N ASP A 27 -15.86 16.35 1.75
CA ASP A 27 -14.55 16.94 1.50
C ASP A 27 -13.59 15.82 1.07
N SER A 28 -13.68 15.45 -0.21
CA SER A 28 -12.67 14.65 -0.89
C SER A 28 -11.60 15.61 -1.41
N PRO A 29 -10.31 15.28 -1.34
CA PRO A 29 -9.26 16.16 -1.86
C PRO A 29 -9.59 16.49 -3.31
N THR A 30 -9.81 17.78 -3.59
CA THR A 30 -10.11 18.30 -4.92
C THR A 30 -8.87 18.21 -5.82
N GLY A 31 -8.57 17.01 -6.31
CA GLY A 31 -7.89 16.82 -7.58
C GLY A 31 -8.98 16.70 -8.65
N LEU A 32 -9.06 17.64 -9.59
CA LEU A 32 -10.08 17.63 -10.65
C LEU A 32 -9.82 16.57 -11.73
N GLY A 33 -9.12 15.49 -11.37
CA GLY A 33 -8.51 14.55 -12.30
C GLY A 33 -8.04 13.27 -11.62
N SER A 34 -7.77 12.24 -12.42
CA SER A 34 -7.25 10.94 -11.98
C SER A 34 -6.06 10.53 -12.83
N GLY A 35 -5.16 9.75 -12.26
CA GLY A 35 -4.06 9.13 -12.99
C GLY A 35 -3.96 7.64 -12.68
N THR A 36 -3.10 6.96 -13.41
CA THR A 36 -2.84 5.53 -13.28
C THR A 36 -1.55 5.27 -12.52
N LEU A 37 -1.60 4.34 -11.56
CA LEU A 37 -0.43 3.85 -10.83
C LEU A 37 -0.18 2.37 -11.13
N ASN A 38 1.06 2.07 -11.49
CA ASN A 38 1.63 0.72 -11.47
C ASN A 38 2.65 0.63 -10.35
N LEU A 39 2.62 -0.47 -9.61
CA LEU A 39 3.55 -0.77 -8.53
C LEU A 39 4.17 -2.15 -8.74
N TYR A 40 5.50 -2.17 -8.80
CA TYR A 40 6.28 -3.38 -8.93
C TYR A 40 7.17 -3.57 -7.70
N LEU A 41 7.52 -4.83 -7.42
CA LEU A 41 8.46 -5.22 -6.38
C LEU A 41 9.68 -5.86 -7.03
N THR A 42 10.86 -5.49 -6.56
CA THR A 42 12.15 -6.09 -6.88
C THR A 42 12.92 -6.29 -5.57
N ASP A 43 14.00 -7.07 -5.62
CA ASP A 43 14.90 -7.27 -4.48
C ASP A 43 16.35 -7.02 -4.86
N ALA A 44 17.11 -6.52 -3.89
CA ALA A 44 18.57 -6.48 -3.94
C ALA A 44 19.15 -7.77 -3.34
N PRO A 45 20.27 -8.30 -3.88
CA PRO A 45 20.88 -9.53 -3.38
C PRO A 45 21.12 -9.51 -1.86
N GLY A 46 20.83 -10.63 -1.19
CA GLY A 46 21.00 -10.77 0.26
C GLY A 46 21.71 -12.06 0.70
N ASP A 47 22.27 -12.04 1.91
CA ASP A 47 23.05 -13.14 2.50
C ASP A 47 22.17 -14.16 3.26
N VAL A 48 21.03 -14.52 2.68
CA VAL A 48 20.11 -15.56 3.22
C VAL A 48 19.79 -16.57 2.12
N LEU A 49 19.33 -17.77 2.49
CA LEU A 49 19.00 -18.83 1.53
C LEU A 49 17.58 -18.69 0.96
N SER A 50 16.67 -18.03 1.69
CA SER A 50 15.32 -17.66 1.24
C SER A 50 14.77 -16.57 2.15
N ALA A 51 13.97 -15.67 1.59
CA ALA A 51 13.31 -14.60 2.34
C ALA A 51 11.87 -14.43 1.82
N VAL A 52 10.93 -15.08 2.50
CA VAL A 52 9.52 -15.06 2.11
C VAL A 52 8.74 -14.09 2.98
N VAL A 53 7.98 -13.20 2.33
CA VAL A 53 7.15 -12.19 2.99
C VAL A 53 5.72 -12.25 2.47
N THR A 54 4.74 -12.02 3.35
CA THR A 54 3.34 -11.77 2.96
C THR A 54 3.01 -10.32 3.20
N ILE A 55 2.63 -9.61 2.14
CA ILE A 55 2.11 -8.24 2.16
C ILE A 55 0.59 -8.34 2.12
N ASP A 56 -0.11 -7.83 3.14
CA ASP A 56 -1.58 -7.90 3.25
C ASP A 56 -2.27 -6.64 2.71
N ARG A 57 -1.62 -5.48 2.82
CA ARG A 57 -2.17 -4.20 2.38
C ARG A 57 -1.11 -3.27 1.83
N ILE A 58 -1.45 -2.58 0.76
CA ILE A 58 -0.66 -1.49 0.21
C ILE A 58 -1.53 -0.24 0.14
N TYR A 59 -1.02 0.89 0.60
CA TYR A 59 -1.75 2.15 0.56
C TYR A 59 -0.85 3.38 0.41
N LEU A 60 -1.40 4.42 -0.19
CA LEU A 60 -0.82 5.76 -0.22
C LEU A 60 -1.41 6.62 0.88
N GLN A 61 -0.61 7.56 1.37
CA GLN A 61 -1.01 8.58 2.32
C GLN A 61 -0.58 9.94 1.78
N ALA A 62 -1.55 10.84 1.62
CA ALA A 62 -1.27 12.25 1.34
C ALA A 62 -0.56 12.92 2.53
N ASP A 63 0.09 14.06 2.29
CA ASP A 63 0.84 14.81 3.33
C ASP A 63 -0.04 15.36 4.46
N SER A 64 -1.36 15.28 4.35
CA SER A 64 -2.28 15.53 5.45
C SER A 64 -2.20 14.40 6.48
N ASN A 65 -2.05 14.74 7.76
CA ASN A 65 -2.08 13.79 8.88
C ASN A 65 -3.47 13.18 9.15
N ASP A 66 -4.46 13.47 8.31
CA ASP A 66 -5.82 12.96 8.45
C ASP A 66 -5.97 11.58 7.78
N ALA A 67 -6.71 10.70 8.45
CA ALA A 67 -7.06 9.37 7.92
C ALA A 67 -7.89 9.43 6.62
N SER A 68 -8.51 10.59 6.32
CA SER A 68 -9.22 10.87 5.07
C SER A 68 -8.30 10.98 3.85
N GLY A 69 -6.98 11.15 4.05
CA GLY A 69 -5.98 11.20 2.97
C GLY A 69 -5.39 9.84 2.58
N ARG A 70 -5.95 8.72 3.08
CA ARG A 70 -5.49 7.37 2.79
C ARG A 70 -6.16 6.80 1.55
N ILE A 71 -5.37 6.37 0.58
CA ILE A 71 -5.84 5.66 -0.62
C ILE A 71 -5.35 4.22 -0.54
N ILE A 72 -6.27 3.28 -0.36
CA ILE A 72 -5.97 1.85 -0.36
C ILE A 72 -5.76 1.41 -1.81
N LEU A 73 -4.59 0.84 -2.11
CA LEU A 73 -4.25 0.35 -3.44
C LEU A 73 -4.50 -1.15 -3.58
N ARG A 74 -4.34 -1.90 -2.48
CA ARG A 74 -4.50 -3.36 -2.42
C ARG A 74 -4.83 -3.81 -1.00
N GLU A 75 -5.71 -4.80 -0.84
CA GLU A 75 -6.02 -5.48 0.43
C GLU A 75 -6.02 -7.02 0.30
N GLU A 76 -5.52 -7.55 -0.81
CA GLU A 76 -5.37 -8.98 -1.01
C GLU A 76 -3.93 -9.40 -0.70
N ASP A 77 -3.80 -10.42 0.15
CA ASP A 77 -2.51 -11.00 0.52
C ASP A 77 -1.70 -11.41 -0.71
N VAL A 78 -0.45 -10.97 -0.76
CA VAL A 78 0.55 -11.44 -1.72
C VAL A 78 1.74 -11.98 -0.97
N THR A 79 2.05 -13.26 -1.20
CA THR A 79 3.20 -13.94 -0.62
C THR A 79 4.23 -14.17 -1.69
N THR A 80 5.48 -13.77 -1.44
CA THR A 80 6.57 -13.89 -2.42
C THR A 80 7.90 -14.19 -1.74
N ASP A 81 8.77 -14.92 -2.44
CA ASP A 81 10.17 -15.08 -2.05
C ASP A 81 10.99 -13.98 -2.74
N LEU A 82 11.51 -13.06 -1.93
CA LEU A 82 12.24 -11.89 -2.38
C LEU A 82 13.48 -12.27 -3.19
N LEU A 83 14.13 -13.39 -2.87
CA LEU A 83 15.32 -13.83 -3.60
C LEU A 83 15.04 -14.26 -5.04
N THR A 84 13.77 -14.54 -5.37
CA THR A 84 13.36 -14.81 -6.77
C THR A 84 13.22 -13.53 -7.60
N LEU A 85 13.20 -12.37 -6.93
CA LEU A 85 13.08 -11.04 -7.51
C LEU A 85 14.43 -10.36 -7.72
N VAL A 86 15.54 -11.05 -7.43
CA VAL A 86 16.87 -10.58 -7.82
C VAL A 86 16.93 -10.59 -9.35
N ASP A 87 17.13 -9.41 -9.94
CA ASP A 87 17.09 -9.15 -11.39
C ASP A 87 15.72 -9.39 -12.07
N SER A 88 14.63 -9.46 -11.31
CA SER A 88 13.28 -9.55 -11.88
C SER A 88 12.28 -8.69 -11.11
N THR A 89 11.17 -8.34 -11.76
CA THR A 89 10.10 -7.55 -11.14
C THR A 89 8.82 -8.34 -11.03
N GLN A 90 8.15 -8.23 -9.89
CA GLN A 90 6.80 -8.75 -9.69
C GLN A 90 5.81 -7.58 -9.68
N ALA A 91 4.79 -7.64 -10.54
CA ALA A 91 3.66 -6.73 -10.47
C ALA A 91 2.88 -6.94 -9.16
N LEU A 92 2.82 -5.89 -8.32
CA LEU A 92 1.94 -5.87 -7.15
C LEU A 92 0.59 -5.25 -7.49
N ILE A 93 0.62 -4.21 -8.33
CA ILE A 93 -0.55 -3.45 -8.81
C ILE A 93 -0.26 -3.00 -10.24
N GLU A 94 -1.23 -3.18 -11.15
CA GLU A 94 -1.16 -2.66 -12.52
C GLU A 94 -2.48 -1.95 -12.86
N GLY A 95 -2.38 -0.77 -13.46
CA GLY A 95 -3.53 -0.06 -14.02
C GLY A 95 -4.50 0.51 -12.98
N VAL A 96 -4.08 0.75 -11.74
CA VAL A 96 -4.99 1.27 -10.71
C VAL A 96 -5.16 2.78 -10.87
N GLU A 97 -6.41 3.21 -11.02
CA GLU A 97 -6.76 4.64 -11.05
C GLU A 97 -6.79 5.22 -9.63
N ILE A 98 -6.04 6.31 -9.44
CA ILE A 98 -6.03 7.08 -8.19
C ILE A 98 -6.20 8.57 -8.47
N PRO A 99 -6.72 9.35 -7.52
CA PRO A 99 -6.85 10.79 -7.68
C PRO A 99 -5.50 11.44 -8.05
N ALA A 100 -5.53 12.40 -8.97
CA ALA A 100 -4.37 13.23 -9.25
C ALA A 100 -3.99 14.01 -7.98
N GLY A 101 -2.71 14.04 -7.65
CA GLY A 101 -2.25 14.63 -6.40
C GLY A 101 -0.83 14.28 -6.01
N ARG A 102 -0.44 14.73 -4.81
CA ARG A 102 0.88 14.48 -4.22
C ARG A 102 0.74 13.63 -2.96
N TYR A 103 1.49 12.54 -2.90
CA TYR A 103 1.48 11.56 -1.82
C TYR A 103 2.88 11.43 -1.21
N GLY A 104 3.08 11.83 0.04
CA GLY A 104 4.39 11.73 0.70
C GLY A 104 4.71 10.38 1.29
N GLN A 105 3.76 9.44 1.32
CA GLN A 105 4.03 8.10 1.85
C GLN A 105 3.34 7.03 1.02
N LEU A 106 4.11 5.98 0.71
CA LEU A 106 3.62 4.68 0.30
C LEU A 106 3.93 3.70 1.44
N ARG A 107 2.96 2.86 1.79
CA ARG A 107 3.09 1.96 2.94
C ARG A 107 2.69 0.54 2.61
N PHE A 108 3.54 -0.39 3.02
CA PHE A 108 3.33 -1.83 2.89
C PHE A 108 3.04 -2.38 4.27
N VAL A 109 1.89 -2.99 4.44
CA VAL A 109 1.59 -3.75 5.64
C VAL A 109 2.01 -5.19 5.36
N ILE A 110 2.84 -5.75 6.23
CA ILE A 110 3.34 -7.12 6.14
C ILE A 110 2.68 -7.91 7.27
N SER A 111 2.05 -9.04 6.94
CA SER A 111 1.29 -9.91 7.85
C SER A 111 2.05 -11.18 8.25
N GLY A 112 3.15 -11.49 7.58
CA GLY A 112 4.05 -12.55 8.01
C GLY A 112 5.32 -12.62 7.18
N ALA A 113 6.31 -13.34 7.72
CA ALA A 113 7.55 -13.61 7.00
C ALA A 113 8.25 -14.84 7.57
N TYR A 114 9.08 -15.48 6.75
CA TYR A 114 10.11 -16.39 7.22
C TYR A 114 11.40 -16.21 6.42
N ILE A 115 12.53 -16.54 7.04
CA ILE A 115 13.82 -16.63 6.37
C ILE A 115 14.43 -18.00 6.59
N VAL A 116 15.27 -18.39 5.64
CA VAL A 116 16.10 -19.59 5.71
C VAL A 116 17.55 -19.16 5.69
N VAL A 117 18.34 -19.64 6.64
CA VAL A 117 19.75 -19.26 6.77
C VAL A 117 20.63 -20.49 6.96
N GLU A 118 21.90 -20.36 6.58
CA GLU A 118 22.90 -21.38 6.87
C GLU A 118 23.28 -21.34 8.35
N GLY A 119 23.12 -22.50 9.00
CA GLY A 119 23.51 -22.76 10.38
C GLY A 119 24.89 -23.42 10.46
N GLU A 120 25.35 -23.68 11.68
CA GLU A 120 26.62 -24.35 11.90
C GLU A 120 26.62 -25.76 11.29
N GLY A 121 27.77 -26.16 10.74
CA GLY A 121 27.96 -27.48 10.13
C GLY A 121 27.18 -27.70 8.83
N GLY A 122 26.76 -26.63 8.14
CA GLY A 122 26.00 -26.73 6.88
C GLY A 122 24.53 -27.12 7.09
N THR A 123 24.01 -26.97 8.31
CA THR A 123 22.59 -27.20 8.61
C THR A 123 21.76 -26.01 8.12
N THR A 124 20.48 -26.23 7.84
CA THR A 124 19.55 -25.16 7.47
C THR A 124 18.69 -24.78 8.67
N GLN A 125 18.56 -23.49 8.95
CA GLN A 125 17.74 -22.96 10.03
C GLN A 125 16.63 -22.08 9.50
N ILE A 126 15.42 -22.24 10.03
CA ILE A 126 14.24 -21.49 9.63
C ILE A 126 13.81 -20.57 10.76
N TYR A 127 13.67 -19.29 10.46
CA TYR A 127 13.15 -18.29 11.39
C TYR A 127 11.86 -17.70 10.83
N ALA A 128 10.78 -17.76 11.59
CA ALA A 128 9.45 -17.35 11.11
C ALA A 128 8.74 -16.44 12.10
N SER A 129 7.85 -15.58 11.59
CA SER A 129 7.00 -14.69 12.40
C SER A 129 6.13 -15.48 13.39
N SER A 130 5.75 -16.70 13.02
CA SER A 130 5.05 -17.68 13.84
C SER A 130 5.45 -19.10 13.43
N PRO A 131 5.52 -20.07 14.36
CA PRO A 131 5.71 -21.48 14.02
C PRO A 131 4.59 -22.08 13.16
N SER A 132 3.43 -21.40 13.08
CA SER A 132 2.28 -21.79 12.26
C SER A 132 2.00 -20.81 11.12
N TYR A 133 3.00 -20.04 10.69
CA TYR A 133 2.85 -19.13 9.57
C TYR A 133 2.43 -19.89 8.30
N ALA A 134 1.35 -19.44 7.66
CA ALA A 134 0.68 -20.19 6.59
C ALA A 134 1.55 -20.43 5.35
N ALA A 135 2.51 -19.55 5.07
CA ALA A 135 3.41 -19.67 3.94
C ALA A 135 4.59 -20.64 4.17
N LEU A 136 4.72 -21.22 5.37
CA LEU A 136 5.79 -22.18 5.65
C LEU A 136 5.65 -23.43 4.77
N PRO A 137 6.77 -23.97 4.25
CA PRO A 137 6.76 -25.23 3.52
C PRO A 137 6.16 -26.38 4.35
N ALA A 138 5.49 -27.32 3.70
CA ALA A 138 4.92 -28.48 4.37
C ALA A 138 6.02 -29.27 5.12
N GLY A 139 5.82 -29.50 6.41
CA GLY A 139 6.80 -30.19 7.26
C GLY A 139 7.98 -29.33 7.72
N ALA A 140 7.98 -28.02 7.48
CA ALA A 140 9.00 -27.11 7.97
C ALA A 140 9.09 -27.16 9.51
N VAL A 141 10.32 -27.28 10.02
CA VAL A 141 10.62 -27.18 11.46
C VAL A 141 11.23 -25.82 11.72
N VAL A 142 10.46 -24.94 12.35
CA VAL A 142 10.91 -23.58 12.70
C VAL A 142 11.93 -23.66 13.83
N THR A 143 13.15 -23.19 13.57
CA THR A 143 14.28 -23.14 14.51
C THR A 143 14.08 -22.05 15.56
N GLY A 144 13.56 -20.90 15.16
CA GLY A 144 13.35 -19.78 16.06
C GLY A 144 12.36 -18.75 15.52
N THR A 145 12.05 -17.75 16.33
CA THR A 145 11.14 -16.68 15.93
C THR A 145 11.90 -15.59 15.16
N LEU A 146 11.33 -15.15 14.05
CA LEU A 146 11.69 -13.92 13.37
C LEU A 146 10.95 -12.76 14.05
N GLN A 147 11.69 -11.89 14.72
CA GLN A 147 11.14 -10.69 15.34
C GLN A 147 10.80 -9.66 14.27
N MET A 148 9.59 -9.11 14.32
CA MET A 148 9.12 -8.07 13.39
C MET A 148 8.59 -6.88 14.20
N PRO A 149 9.45 -6.02 14.79
CA PRO A 149 9.00 -4.97 15.72
C PRO A 149 8.05 -3.95 15.09
N SER A 150 8.18 -3.72 13.78
CA SER A 150 7.36 -2.77 13.01
C SER A 150 6.11 -3.41 12.39
N PHE A 151 5.76 -4.61 12.82
CA PHE A 151 4.60 -5.39 12.38
C PHE A 151 3.26 -4.78 12.83
N ALA A 152 2.23 -4.86 11.97
CA ALA A 152 0.82 -4.54 12.24
C ALA A 152 0.44 -3.13 12.76
N GLN A 153 1.38 -2.21 13.03
CA GLN A 153 1.04 -0.93 13.68
C GLN A 153 0.61 0.18 12.70
N SER A 154 1.38 0.44 11.65
CA SER A 154 1.08 1.52 10.70
C SER A 154 1.49 1.25 9.26
N GLY A 155 1.96 0.03 8.94
CA GLY A 155 2.58 -0.28 7.66
C GLY A 155 3.99 0.33 7.53
N LEU A 156 4.88 -0.43 6.90
CA LEU A 156 6.27 -0.09 6.65
C LEU A 156 6.33 1.01 5.57
N LYS A 157 7.04 2.09 5.88
CA LYS A 157 7.18 3.21 4.96
C LYS A 157 8.15 2.83 3.84
N VAL A 158 7.72 3.02 2.61
CA VAL A 158 8.59 3.02 1.42
C VAL A 158 9.20 4.41 1.28
N THR A 159 10.52 4.46 1.08
CA THR A 159 11.22 5.72 0.77
C THR A 159 10.92 6.08 -0.66
N LEU A 160 10.13 7.13 -0.87
CA LEU A 160 9.75 7.58 -2.21
C LEU A 160 10.86 8.43 -2.85
N PRO A 161 11.01 8.38 -4.18
CA PRO A 161 11.92 9.26 -4.88
C PRO A 161 11.43 10.71 -4.74
N ASN A 162 12.35 11.65 -4.47
CA ASN A 162 12.04 13.07 -4.23
C ASN A 162 11.04 13.31 -3.07
N ASP A 163 11.04 12.45 -2.06
CA ASP A 163 10.21 12.51 -0.85
C ASP A 163 8.68 12.39 -1.06
N ALA A 164 8.21 12.33 -2.31
CA ALA A 164 6.79 12.18 -2.62
C ALA A 164 6.54 11.61 -4.03
N LEU A 165 5.44 10.88 -4.15
CA LEU A 165 4.89 10.44 -5.42
C LEU A 165 3.91 11.51 -5.92
N VAL A 166 4.10 11.98 -7.16
CA VAL A 166 3.20 12.95 -7.80
C VAL A 166 2.49 12.26 -8.95
N VAL A 167 1.17 12.27 -8.94
CA VAL A 167 0.32 11.75 -10.00
C VAL A 167 -0.37 12.92 -10.68
N ALA A 168 -0.08 13.10 -11.97
CA ALA A 168 -0.74 14.10 -12.81
C ALA A 168 -2.12 13.61 -13.27
N ASP A 169 -2.99 14.55 -13.64
CA ASP A 169 -4.24 14.25 -14.34
C ASP A 169 -3.94 13.57 -15.68
N ASP A 170 -4.66 12.48 -15.99
CA ASP A 170 -4.42 11.54 -17.08
C ASP A 170 -2.97 10.99 -17.13
N GLY A 171 -2.20 11.15 -16.06
CA GLY A 171 -0.81 10.71 -15.96
C GLY A 171 -0.71 9.23 -15.63
N THR A 172 0.32 8.56 -16.14
CA THR A 172 0.69 7.20 -15.71
C THR A 172 2.00 7.24 -14.96
N VAL A 173 2.04 6.66 -13.77
CA VAL A 173 3.24 6.54 -12.93
C VAL A 173 3.50 5.06 -12.70
N SER A 174 4.72 4.63 -13.01
CA SER A 174 5.21 3.29 -12.63
C SER A 174 6.26 3.46 -11.55
N LEU A 175 6.07 2.80 -10.41
CA LEU A 175 7.02 2.80 -9.31
C LEU A 175 7.53 1.37 -9.10
N VAL A 176 8.84 1.21 -9.10
CA VAL A 176 9.48 -0.05 -8.70
C VAL A 176 9.92 0.11 -7.26
N VAL A 177 9.52 -0.80 -6.38
CA VAL A 177 9.94 -0.83 -4.98
C VAL A 177 10.99 -1.91 -4.83
N ASP A 178 12.19 -1.47 -4.47
CA ASP A 178 13.30 -2.31 -4.05
C ASP A 178 13.15 -2.66 -2.58
N PHE A 179 13.06 -3.96 -2.31
CA PHE A 179 13.24 -4.52 -0.97
C PHE A 179 14.73 -4.83 -0.82
N ASP A 180 15.38 -4.28 0.20
CA ASP A 180 16.80 -4.58 0.43
C ASP A 180 16.90 -5.73 1.46
N VAL A 181 16.90 -6.99 1.02
CA VAL A 181 17.00 -8.15 1.93
C VAL A 181 18.24 -8.06 2.83
N ALA A 182 19.39 -7.65 2.28
CA ALA A 182 20.64 -7.56 3.03
C ALA A 182 20.56 -6.58 4.22
N GLN A 183 19.87 -5.45 4.05
CA GLN A 183 19.67 -4.47 5.13
C GLN A 183 18.44 -4.75 5.98
N SER A 184 17.49 -5.55 5.48
CA SER A 184 16.22 -5.80 6.15
C SER A 184 16.28 -6.91 7.19
N PHE A 185 17.21 -7.85 7.07
CA PHE A 185 17.33 -8.99 7.98
C PHE A 185 18.64 -8.96 8.75
N GLY A 186 18.58 -9.21 10.06
CA GLY A 186 19.78 -9.24 10.89
C GLY A 186 19.61 -10.11 12.12
N ARG A 187 20.74 -10.47 12.74
CA ARG A 187 20.73 -11.17 14.03
C ARG A 187 20.56 -10.15 15.16
N LEU A 188 19.72 -10.48 16.13
CA LEU A 188 19.57 -9.67 17.33
C LEU A 188 20.83 -9.77 18.19
N ALA A 189 21.33 -8.63 18.68
CA ALA A 189 22.52 -8.58 19.53
C ALA A 189 22.30 -9.33 20.86
N GLY A 190 23.38 -9.87 21.44
CA GLY A 190 23.36 -10.46 22.79
C GLY A 190 23.23 -12.00 22.88
N GLY A 191 23.49 -12.74 21.79
CA GLY A 191 23.60 -14.20 21.83
C GLY A 191 22.27 -14.96 21.94
N SER A 192 21.15 -14.28 21.69
CA SER A 192 19.81 -14.89 21.75
C SER A 192 19.53 -15.87 20.60
N GLY A 193 20.34 -15.85 19.53
CA GLY A 193 20.12 -16.66 18.32
C GLY A 193 18.88 -16.24 17.52
N MET A 194 18.26 -15.11 17.88
CA MET A 194 17.03 -14.60 17.26
C MET A 194 17.37 -13.76 16.04
N TRP A 195 16.51 -13.83 15.02
CA TRP A 195 16.56 -12.95 13.87
C TRP A 195 15.54 -11.83 14.02
N VAL A 196 15.86 -10.67 13.45
CA VAL A 196 14.99 -9.52 13.36
C VAL A 196 14.83 -9.13 11.90
N MET A 197 13.61 -8.73 11.55
CA MET A 197 13.25 -8.14 10.27
C MET A 197 12.88 -6.67 10.51
N SER A 198 13.65 -5.77 9.93
CA SER A 198 13.45 -4.32 9.92
C SER A 198 13.50 -3.84 8.47
N PRO A 199 12.40 -3.98 7.71
CA PRO A 199 12.45 -3.82 6.26
C PRO A 199 12.89 -2.44 5.80
N VAL A 200 13.78 -2.44 4.81
CA VAL A 200 14.25 -1.26 4.09
C VAL A 200 13.68 -1.31 2.68
N LEU A 201 12.74 -0.40 2.40
CA LEU A 201 12.02 -0.32 1.14
C LEU A 201 12.32 1.00 0.44
N ARG A 202 12.76 0.96 -0.83
CA ARG A 202 13.09 2.14 -1.63
C ARG A 202 12.33 2.13 -2.94
N GLY A 203 11.67 3.24 -3.26
CA GLY A 203 10.96 3.42 -4.52
C GLY A 203 11.83 4.12 -5.55
N GLU A 204 11.77 3.64 -6.78
CA GLU A 204 12.44 4.23 -7.93
C GLU A 204 11.45 4.41 -9.08
N LEU A 205 11.54 5.55 -9.76
CA LEU A 205 10.80 5.79 -11.01
C LEU A 205 11.68 5.29 -12.16
N PRO A 206 11.28 4.23 -12.88
CA PRO A 206 12.09 3.71 -13.96
C PRO A 206 12.13 4.73 -15.10
N SER A 207 13.27 4.82 -15.78
CA SER A 207 13.46 5.73 -16.93
C SER A 207 12.64 5.34 -18.16
N THR A 208 12.15 4.10 -18.20
CA THR A 208 11.21 3.53 -19.18
C THR A 208 10.29 2.57 -18.45
N ALA A 209 8.99 2.54 -18.79
CA ALA A 209 8.08 1.51 -18.27
C ALA A 209 8.66 0.11 -18.55
N PRO A 210 8.68 -0.81 -17.56
CA PRO A 210 9.20 -2.16 -17.74
C PRO A 210 8.44 -2.96 -18.79
#